data_AF-A0A3C1CCB4-F1
#
_entry.id   AF-A0A3C1CCB4-F1
#
_cell.length_a   1.000
_cell.length_b   1.000
_cell.length_c   1.000
_cell.angle_alpha   90.00
_cell.angle_beta   90.00
_cell.angle_gamma   90.00
#
_symmetry.space_group_name_H-M   'P 1'
#
loop_
_entity.id
_entity.type
_entity.pdbx_description
1 polymer ?
#
loop_
_entity_poly.entity_id
_entity_poly.type
_entity_poly.pdbx_seq_one_letter_code
_entity_poly.pdbx_strand_id
1 'polypeptide(L)'
;MIGEAFTQGGQTQLHKFRMIKQVIGATFKVSLGIFFLSFALLVYLEHPWQDFWLAGVYAKAYFMGNCPSTISSLSPSSVIYHLGDPQGYSVSDYTILHSDVVLRMLDYISLSLIKKLLQSVLIAIVGSVLVSWFWVRMGRKKQETKVLSGAHLTTPEFLRKLLKRQKLASKITIGSVPYVLDSEMEHTLIVGTTGCGKTNAMNELLLQIRAQNGKAVVVDTTGSFVDNFYDPQTDIILNP
;
A
#
# COMPACT_ATOMS: atom_id res chain seq x y z
N MET A 1 28.08 -25.12 8.99
CA MET A 1 28.43 -23.85 8.31
C MET A 1 28.20 -23.82 6.80
N ILE A 2 29.00 -24.46 5.93
CA ILE A 2 28.82 -24.33 4.46
C ILE A 2 27.49 -24.95 3.97
N GLY A 3 27.12 -26.14 4.46
CA GLY A 3 25.85 -26.79 4.09
C GLY A 3 24.59 -26.07 4.60
N GLU A 4 24.66 -25.44 5.77
CA GLU A 4 23.56 -24.62 6.32
C GLU A 4 23.41 -23.31 5.55
N ALA A 5 24.52 -22.65 5.19
CA ALA A 5 24.50 -21.46 4.35
C ALA A 5 23.94 -21.77 2.95
N PHE A 6 24.30 -22.93 2.37
CA PHE A 6 23.76 -23.38 1.08
C PHE A 6 22.27 -23.69 1.14
N THR A 7 21.80 -24.40 2.17
CA THR A 7 20.39 -24.78 2.30
C THR A 7 19.50 -23.60 2.68
N GLN A 8 19.89 -22.76 3.64
CA GLN A 8 19.15 -21.55 4.00
C GLN A 8 19.17 -20.50 2.87
N GLY A 9 20.34 -20.29 2.24
CA GLY A 9 20.48 -19.42 1.08
C GLY A 9 19.62 -19.90 -0.10
N GLY A 10 19.68 -21.20 -0.41
CA GLY A 10 18.87 -21.82 -1.46
C GLY A 10 17.36 -21.68 -1.20
N GLN A 11 16.91 -21.97 0.02
CA GLN A 11 15.49 -21.85 0.39
C GLN A 11 14.98 -20.41 0.29
N THR A 12 15.75 -19.43 0.76
CA THR A 12 15.34 -18.02 0.67
C THR A 12 15.24 -17.53 -0.78
N GLN A 13 16.16 -17.95 -1.65
CA GLN A 13 16.11 -17.61 -3.08
C GLN A 13 14.93 -18.28 -3.80
N LEU A 14 14.69 -19.57 -3.54
CA LEU A 14 13.53 -20.29 -4.09
C LEU A 14 12.21 -19.66 -3.65
N HIS A 15 12.11 -19.26 -2.38
CA HIS A 15 10.94 -18.57 -1.84
C HIS A 15 10.73 -17.21 -2.51
N LYS A 16 11.79 -16.40 -2.66
CA LYS A 16 11.74 -15.14 -3.41
C LYS A 16 11.27 -15.34 -4.84
N PHE A 17 11.78 -16.34 -5.54
CA PHE A 17 11.39 -16.64 -6.91
C PHE A 17 9.91 -17.04 -7.02
N ARG A 18 9.42 -17.88 -6.08
CA ARG A 18 8.00 -18.24 -6.00
C ARG A 18 7.12 -17.01 -5.77
N MET A 19 7.50 -16.12 -4.85
CA MET A 19 6.76 -14.88 -4.59
C MET A 19 6.77 -13.94 -5.80
N ILE A 20 7.90 -13.78 -6.49
CA ILE A 20 7.99 -12.97 -7.71
C ILE A 20 7.05 -13.52 -8.79
N LYS A 21 7.03 -14.83 -9.00
CA LYS A 21 6.09 -15.46 -9.94
C LYS A 21 4.62 -15.19 -9.58
N GLN A 22 4.28 -15.22 -8.29
CA GLN A 22 2.92 -14.90 -7.83
C GLN A 22 2.55 -13.44 -8.12
N VAL A 23 3.47 -12.52 -7.85
CA VAL A 23 3.29 -11.08 -8.12
C VAL A 23 3.09 -10.84 -9.62
N ILE A 24 4.01 -11.35 -10.45
CA ILE A 24 3.91 -11.22 -11.92
C ILE A 24 2.61 -11.83 -12.44
N GLY A 25 2.27 -13.03 -11.97
CA GLY A 25 1.03 -13.72 -12.38
C GLY A 25 -0.23 -12.97 -11.99
N ALA A 26 -0.26 -12.36 -10.79
CA ALA A 26 -1.39 -11.53 -10.36
C ALA A 26 -1.50 -10.23 -11.17
N THR A 27 -0.39 -9.52 -11.38
CA THR A 27 -0.36 -8.30 -12.21
C THR A 27 -0.81 -8.60 -13.64
N PHE A 28 -0.36 -9.72 -14.21
CA PHE A 28 -0.77 -10.16 -15.55
C PHE A 28 -2.28 -10.42 -15.62
N LYS A 29 -2.86 -11.17 -14.67
CA LYS A 29 -4.31 -11.43 -14.63
C LYS A 29 -5.15 -10.16 -14.54
N VAL A 30 -4.72 -9.20 -13.70
CA VAL A 30 -5.41 -7.90 -13.57
C VAL A 30 -5.30 -7.11 -14.88
N SER A 31 -4.12 -7.07 -15.48
CA SER A 31 -3.89 -6.38 -16.77
C SER A 31 -4.72 -6.99 -17.89
N LEU A 32 -4.85 -8.32 -17.91
CA LEU A 32 -5.70 -9.05 -18.85
C LEU A 32 -7.19 -8.74 -18.64
N GLY A 33 -7.64 -8.61 -17.39
CA GLY A 33 -8.99 -8.15 -17.07
C GLY A 33 -9.27 -6.74 -17.57
N ILE A 34 -8.33 -5.81 -17.36
CA ILE A 34 -8.42 -4.43 -17.88
C ILE A 34 -8.47 -4.42 -19.41
N PHE A 35 -7.66 -5.24 -20.07
CA PHE A 35 -7.64 -5.39 -21.52
C PHE A 35 -9.01 -5.82 -22.07
N PHE A 36 -9.58 -6.92 -21.56
CA PHE A 36 -10.86 -7.42 -22.06
C PHE A 36 -12.02 -6.46 -21.75
N LEU A 37 -12.04 -5.86 -20.55
CA LEU A 37 -13.07 -4.90 -20.17
C LEU A 37 -13.01 -3.65 -21.06
N SER A 38 -11.82 -3.08 -21.26
CA SER A 38 -11.65 -1.90 -22.10
C SER A 38 -11.93 -2.18 -23.57
N PHE A 39 -11.51 -3.34 -24.09
CA PHE A 39 -11.84 -3.75 -25.46
C PHE A 39 -13.35 -3.88 -25.67
N ALA A 40 -14.04 -4.62 -24.79
CA ALA A 40 -15.49 -4.80 -24.88
C ALA A 40 -16.23 -3.46 -24.79
N LEU A 41 -15.83 -2.58 -23.86
CA LEU A 41 -16.43 -1.26 -23.71
C LEU A 41 -16.21 -0.37 -24.94
N LEU A 42 -14.99 -0.30 -25.46
CA LEU A 42 -14.66 0.52 -26.63
C LEU A 42 -15.38 0.04 -27.89
N VAL A 43 -15.54 -1.27 -28.03
CA VAL A 43 -16.29 -1.88 -29.13
C VAL A 43 -17.78 -1.60 -28.99
N TYR A 44 -18.35 -1.76 -27.79
CA TYR A 44 -19.77 -1.49 -27.51
C TYR A 44 -20.17 -0.02 -27.73
N LEU A 45 -19.29 0.93 -27.41
CA LEU A 45 -19.57 2.36 -27.57
C LEU A 45 -19.51 2.84 -29.03
N GLU A 46 -18.75 2.15 -29.89
CA GLU A 46 -18.53 2.56 -31.28
C GLU A 46 -19.45 1.80 -32.25
N HIS A 47 -19.64 0.50 -32.02
CA HIS A 47 -20.31 -0.38 -32.96
C HIS A 47 -21.73 -0.70 -32.51
N PRO A 48 -22.76 -0.31 -33.29
CA PRO A 48 -24.12 -0.73 -33.02
C PRO A 48 -24.27 -2.24 -33.29
N TRP A 49 -25.32 -2.84 -32.75
CA TRP A 49 -25.54 -4.29 -32.86
C TRP A 49 -25.67 -4.76 -34.33
N GLN A 50 -26.12 -3.88 -35.24
CA GLN A 50 -26.22 -4.15 -36.67
C GLN A 50 -24.87 -4.47 -37.32
N ASP A 51 -23.77 -3.90 -36.85
CA ASP A 51 -22.43 -4.18 -37.42
C ASP A 51 -22.04 -5.64 -37.17
N PHE A 52 -22.32 -6.15 -35.97
CA PHE A 52 -22.07 -7.57 -35.64
C PHE A 52 -23.02 -8.49 -36.40
N TRP A 53 -24.28 -8.08 -36.57
CA TRP A 53 -25.23 -8.82 -37.39
C TRP A 53 -24.78 -8.89 -38.85
N LEU A 54 -24.33 -7.78 -39.44
CA LEU A 54 -23.81 -7.74 -40.81
C LEU A 54 -22.59 -8.64 -40.98
N ALA A 55 -21.65 -8.62 -40.03
CA ALA A 55 -20.50 -9.51 -40.02
C ALA A 55 -20.92 -11.00 -39.94
N GLY A 56 -21.92 -11.33 -39.11
CA GLY A 56 -22.47 -12.67 -38.98
C GLY A 56 -23.19 -13.14 -40.25
N VAL A 57 -24.00 -12.27 -40.85
CA VAL A 57 -24.68 -12.52 -42.13
C VAL A 57 -23.67 -12.73 -43.26
N TYR A 58 -22.63 -11.91 -43.32
CA TYR A 58 -21.56 -12.09 -44.30
C TYR A 58 -20.81 -13.41 -44.09
N ALA A 59 -20.47 -13.77 -42.84
CA ALA A 59 -19.83 -15.04 -42.52
C ALA A 59 -20.71 -16.24 -42.93
N LYS A 60 -22.03 -16.14 -42.70
CA LYS A 60 -23.02 -17.14 -43.14
C LYS A 60 -23.07 -17.24 -44.67
N ALA A 61 -23.20 -16.11 -45.37
CA ALA A 61 -23.21 -16.07 -46.83
C ALA A 61 -21.91 -16.65 -47.42
N TYR A 62 -20.76 -16.31 -46.83
CA TYR A 62 -19.46 -16.85 -47.21
C TYR A 62 -19.38 -18.36 -47.00
N PHE A 63 -19.85 -18.85 -45.84
CA PHE A 63 -19.90 -20.28 -45.56
C PHE A 63 -20.81 -21.04 -46.54
N MET A 64 -22.01 -20.53 -46.81
CA MET A 64 -22.97 -21.15 -47.73
C MET A 64 -22.51 -21.10 -49.19
N GLY A 65 -21.82 -20.04 -49.59
CA GLY A 65 -21.21 -19.92 -50.92
C GLY A 65 -20.09 -20.94 -51.18
N ASN A 66 -19.46 -21.46 -50.13
CA ASN A 66 -18.43 -22.51 -50.20
C ASN A 66 -19.00 -23.93 -49.97
N CYS A 67 -20.31 -24.07 -49.74
CA CYS A 67 -20.96 -25.36 -49.49
C CYS A 67 -21.58 -25.96 -50.78
N PRO A 68 -21.76 -27.29 -50.85
CA PRO A 68 -22.48 -27.93 -51.95
C PRO A 68 -23.90 -27.37 -52.15
N SER A 69 -24.42 -27.44 -53.38
CA SER A 69 -25.73 -26.87 -53.77
C SER A 69 -26.93 -27.41 -52.98
N THR A 70 -26.81 -28.60 -52.41
CA THR A 70 -27.80 -29.21 -51.50
C THR A 70 -27.91 -28.48 -50.17
N ILE A 71 -26.84 -27.82 -49.72
CA ILE A 71 -26.77 -27.09 -48.45
C ILE A 71 -26.99 -25.59 -48.67
N SER A 72 -26.45 -25.03 -49.75
CA SER A 72 -26.59 -23.59 -50.04
C SER A 72 -28.03 -23.18 -50.40
N SER A 73 -28.83 -24.11 -50.93
CA SER A 73 -30.26 -23.87 -51.23
C SER A 73 -31.18 -23.80 -50.01
N LEU A 74 -30.71 -24.19 -48.81
CA LEU A 74 -31.50 -24.17 -47.57
C LEU A 74 -31.75 -22.75 -47.03
N SER A 75 -30.87 -21.79 -47.32
CA SER A 75 -31.03 -20.39 -46.87
C SER A 75 -30.38 -19.43 -47.86
N PRO A 76 -31.03 -19.16 -49.01
CA PRO A 76 -30.44 -18.40 -50.12
C PRO A 76 -30.43 -16.88 -49.92
N SER A 77 -31.12 -16.38 -48.90
CA SER A 77 -31.19 -14.96 -48.55
C SER A 77 -30.98 -14.74 -47.06
N SER A 78 -30.53 -13.53 -46.75
CA SER A 78 -30.29 -13.07 -45.38
C SER A 78 -30.89 -11.67 -45.21
N VAL A 79 -31.33 -11.37 -44.00
CA VAL A 79 -31.92 -10.06 -43.66
C VAL A 79 -30.83 -9.13 -43.19
N ILE A 80 -30.72 -7.96 -43.81
CA ILE A 80 -29.83 -6.88 -43.40
C ILE A 80 -30.67 -5.75 -42.79
N TYR A 81 -30.18 -5.18 -41.68
CA TYR A 81 -30.79 -4.05 -41.00
C TYR A 81 -29.95 -2.80 -41.22
N HIS A 82 -30.57 -1.70 -41.64
CA HIS A 82 -29.90 -0.41 -41.74
C HIS A 82 -30.00 0.39 -40.43
N LEU A 83 -29.02 1.25 -40.19
CA LEU A 83 -29.00 2.09 -39.01
C LEU A 83 -30.17 3.10 -39.06
N GLY A 84 -31.13 2.96 -38.14
CA GLY A 84 -32.31 3.83 -38.04
C GLY A 84 -33.57 3.30 -38.74
N ASP A 85 -33.50 2.17 -39.43
CA ASP A 85 -34.68 1.52 -40.02
C ASP A 85 -34.92 0.13 -39.38
N PRO A 86 -36.01 -0.05 -38.62
CA PRO A 86 -36.36 -1.35 -38.05
C PRO A 86 -36.88 -2.35 -39.10
N GLN A 87 -37.19 -1.92 -40.33
CA GLN A 87 -37.52 -2.81 -41.43
C GLN A 87 -36.26 -3.54 -41.90
N GLY A 88 -36.27 -4.87 -41.83
CA GLY A 88 -35.19 -5.69 -42.37
C GLY A 88 -35.36 -5.91 -43.87
N TYR A 89 -34.28 -5.76 -44.64
CA TYR A 89 -34.28 -5.98 -46.08
C TYR A 89 -33.74 -7.38 -46.39
N SER A 90 -34.55 -8.21 -47.05
CA SER A 90 -34.13 -9.54 -47.51
C SER A 90 -33.25 -9.38 -48.75
N VAL A 91 -31.97 -9.74 -48.63
CA VAL A 91 -30.98 -9.67 -49.70
C VAL A 91 -30.43 -11.07 -49.97
N SER A 92 -30.24 -11.42 -51.25
CA SER A 92 -29.66 -12.71 -51.60
C SER A 92 -28.20 -12.80 -51.15
N ASP A 93 -27.80 -13.97 -50.64
CA ASP A 93 -26.43 -14.21 -50.16
C ASP A 93 -25.39 -13.96 -51.26
N TYR A 94 -25.74 -14.21 -52.54
CA TYR A 94 -24.89 -13.88 -53.69
C TYR A 94 -24.64 -12.37 -53.81
N THR A 95 -25.67 -11.56 -53.61
CA THR A 95 -25.58 -10.09 -53.65
C THR A 95 -24.79 -9.55 -52.47
N ILE A 96 -24.90 -10.17 -51.29
CA ILE A 96 -24.15 -9.77 -50.08
C ILE A 96 -22.65 -9.98 -50.30
N LEU A 97 -22.25 -11.11 -50.91
CA LEU A 97 -20.84 -11.43 -51.17
C LEU A 97 -20.18 -10.53 -52.21
N HIS A 98 -20.93 -10.03 -53.19
CA HIS A 98 -20.41 -9.24 -54.31
C HIS A 98 -20.77 -7.75 -54.21
N SER A 99 -21.30 -7.29 -53.07
CA SER A 99 -21.66 -5.88 -52.88
C SER A 99 -20.48 -5.07 -52.37
N ASP A 100 -20.02 -4.11 -53.17
CA ASP A 100 -18.96 -3.15 -52.79
C ASP A 100 -19.31 -2.33 -51.53
N VAL A 101 -20.60 -2.15 -51.24
CA VAL A 101 -21.05 -1.45 -50.03
C VAL A 101 -20.82 -2.32 -48.80
N VAL A 102 -21.19 -3.61 -48.87
CA VAL A 102 -21.00 -4.56 -47.78
C VAL A 102 -19.51 -4.77 -47.50
N LEU A 103 -18.71 -4.97 -48.55
CA LEU A 103 -17.26 -5.14 -48.41
C LEU A 103 -16.59 -3.92 -47.75
N ARG A 104 -16.94 -2.70 -48.16
CA ARG A 104 -16.44 -1.47 -47.51
C ARG A 104 -16.87 -1.32 -46.05
N MET A 105 -18.09 -1.75 -45.71
CA MET A 105 -18.55 -1.76 -44.31
C MET A 105 -17.76 -2.76 -43.46
N LEU A 106 -17.45 -3.94 -44.00
CA LEU A 106 -16.62 -4.94 -43.31
C LEU A 106 -15.16 -4.48 -43.16
N ASP A 107 -14.61 -3.79 -44.16
CA ASP A 107 -13.29 -3.16 -44.07
C ASP A 107 -13.29 -2.08 -42.98
N TYR A 108 -14.34 -1.26 -42.89
CA TYR A 108 -14.50 -0.28 -41.82
C TYR A 108 -14.56 -0.95 -40.44
N ILE A 109 -15.41 -1.98 -40.28
CA ILE A 109 -15.56 -2.71 -39.02
C ILE A 109 -14.22 -3.35 -38.63
N SER A 110 -13.54 -4.03 -39.54
CA SER A 110 -12.26 -4.70 -39.26
C SER A 110 -11.16 -3.71 -38.86
N LEU A 111 -11.00 -2.60 -39.59
CA LEU A 111 -10.04 -1.54 -39.26
C LEU A 111 -10.39 -0.88 -37.91
N SER A 112 -11.68 -0.67 -37.62
CA SER A 112 -12.11 -0.15 -36.33
C SER A 112 -11.79 -1.10 -35.19
N LEU A 113 -12.10 -2.41 -35.33
CA LEU A 113 -11.78 -3.43 -34.33
C LEU A 113 -10.27 -3.52 -34.05
N ILE A 114 -9.43 -3.45 -35.09
CA ILE A 114 -7.97 -3.40 -34.93
C ILE A 114 -7.53 -2.15 -34.17
N LYS A 115 -8.11 -0.98 -34.47
CA LYS A 115 -7.83 0.26 -33.72
C LYS A 115 -8.25 0.13 -32.26
N LYS A 116 -9.44 -0.40 -31.95
CA LYS A 116 -9.91 -0.60 -30.57
C LYS A 116 -9.07 -1.64 -29.83
N LEU A 117 -8.59 -2.68 -30.52
CA LEU A 117 -7.66 -3.67 -29.98
C LEU A 117 -6.33 -3.01 -29.56
N LEU A 118 -5.75 -2.17 -30.42
CA LEU A 118 -4.52 -1.44 -30.09
C LEU A 118 -4.74 -0.46 -28.92
N GLN A 119 -5.89 0.23 -28.90
CA GLN A 119 -6.27 1.12 -27.80
C GLN A 119 -6.42 0.36 -26.47
N SER A 120 -7.07 -0.82 -26.46
CA SER A 120 -7.22 -1.62 -25.25
C SER A 120 -5.90 -2.21 -24.76
N VAL A 121 -4.98 -2.58 -25.67
CA VAL A 121 -3.59 -2.95 -25.31
C VAL A 121 -2.89 -1.79 -24.60
N LEU A 122 -2.99 -0.56 -25.14
CA LEU A 122 -2.37 0.61 -24.51
C LEU A 122 -2.94 0.88 -23.12
N ILE A 123 -4.27 0.82 -22.97
CA ILE A 123 -4.95 0.97 -21.67
C ILE A 123 -4.48 -0.11 -20.68
N ALA A 124 -4.34 -1.36 -21.13
CA ALA A 124 -3.87 -2.45 -20.29
C ALA A 124 -2.41 -2.27 -19.85
N ILE A 125 -1.52 -1.76 -20.72
CA ILE A 125 -0.13 -1.44 -20.37
C ILE A 125 -0.08 -0.35 -19.30
N VAL A 126 -0.81 0.76 -19.51
CA VAL A 126 -0.89 1.85 -18.53
C VAL A 126 -1.46 1.35 -17.20
N GLY A 127 -2.55 0.57 -17.25
CA GLY A 127 -3.13 -0.08 -16.08
C GLY A 127 -2.13 -0.98 -15.34
N SER A 128 -1.34 -1.76 -16.07
CA SER A 128 -0.30 -2.64 -15.50
C SER A 128 0.79 -1.85 -14.77
N VAL A 129 1.22 -0.73 -15.34
CA VAL A 129 2.19 0.19 -14.71
C VAL A 129 1.63 0.78 -13.43
N LEU A 130 0.37 1.23 -13.43
CA LEU A 130 -0.29 1.79 -12.26
C LEU A 130 -0.47 0.76 -11.14
N VAL A 131 -0.87 -0.47 -11.49
CA VAL A 131 -0.98 -1.59 -10.54
C VAL A 131 0.40 -1.91 -9.94
N SER A 132 1.43 -2.02 -10.78
CA SER A 132 2.80 -2.29 -10.32
C SER A 132 3.31 -1.19 -9.39
N TRP A 133 3.09 0.08 -9.74
CA TRP A 133 3.41 1.23 -8.91
C TRP A 133 2.67 1.18 -7.56
N PHE A 134 1.38 0.84 -7.56
CA PHE A 134 0.59 0.70 -6.34
C PHE A 134 1.15 -0.38 -5.41
N TRP A 135 1.55 -1.53 -5.95
CA TRP A 135 2.15 -2.62 -5.18
C TRP A 135 3.47 -2.19 -4.54
N VAL A 136 4.33 -1.52 -5.29
CA VAL A 136 5.61 -0.99 -4.77
C VAL A 136 5.38 0.03 -3.66
N ARG A 137 4.45 0.99 -3.87
CA ARG A 137 4.13 2.02 -2.88
C ARG A 137 3.56 1.41 -1.59
N MET A 138 2.65 0.44 -1.71
CA MET A 138 2.07 -0.25 -0.57
C MET A 138 3.11 -1.11 0.16
N GLY A 139 4.01 -1.75 -0.58
CA GLY A 139 5.14 -2.50 -0.04
C GLY A 139 6.06 -1.63 0.80
N ARG A 140 6.46 -0.45 0.29
CA ARG A 140 7.32 0.50 1.01
C ARG A 140 6.70 0.94 2.33
N LYS A 141 5.40 1.26 2.36
CA LYS A 141 4.70 1.64 3.60
C LYS A 141 4.67 0.53 4.66
N LYS A 142 4.64 -0.74 4.24
CA LYS A 142 4.63 -1.88 5.16
C LYS A 142 6.03 -2.30 5.62
N GLN A 143 7.07 -1.88 4.90
CA GLN A 143 8.47 -2.15 5.25
C GLN A 143 9.05 -1.17 6.26
N GLU A 144 8.33 -0.10 6.64
CA GLU A 144 8.69 0.69 7.80
C GLU A 144 8.72 -0.25 9.01
N THR A 145 9.92 -0.45 9.56
CA THR A 145 10.18 -1.31 10.71
C THR A 145 9.36 -0.79 11.88
N LYS A 146 8.13 -1.28 12.01
CA LYS A 146 7.31 -1.00 13.16
C LYS A 146 8.02 -1.69 14.32
N VAL A 147 8.65 -0.92 15.20
CA VAL A 147 9.23 -1.46 16.44
C VAL A 147 8.08 -2.13 17.18
N LEU A 148 8.02 -3.47 17.12
CA LEU A 148 6.87 -4.25 17.55
C LEU A 148 6.75 -4.27 19.08
N SER A 149 7.86 -4.10 19.79
CA SER A 149 7.93 -4.02 21.26
C SER A 149 9.32 -3.55 21.69
N GLY A 150 9.40 -2.87 22.85
CA GLY A 150 10.66 -2.48 23.49
C GLY A 150 10.73 -1.00 23.88
N ALA A 151 11.80 -0.62 24.57
CA ALA A 151 12.09 0.76 24.91
C ALA A 151 12.41 1.58 23.64
N HIS A 152 11.73 2.71 23.46
CA HIS A 152 11.95 3.61 22.34
C HIS A 152 12.76 4.82 22.80
N LEU A 153 13.98 4.97 22.28
CA LEU A 153 14.77 6.17 22.53
C LEU A 153 14.10 7.38 21.85
N THR A 154 13.81 8.41 22.62
CA THR A 154 13.14 9.62 22.13
C THR A 154 13.89 10.86 22.62
N THR A 155 13.58 12.02 22.05
CA THR A 155 14.18 13.28 22.50
C THR A 155 13.53 13.76 23.79
N PRO A 156 14.27 14.46 24.68
CA PRO A 156 13.72 15.00 25.92
C PRO A 156 12.51 15.92 25.71
N GLU A 157 12.50 16.71 24.63
CA GLU A 157 11.42 17.64 24.30
C GLU A 157 10.14 16.89 23.93
N PHE A 158 10.28 15.81 23.16
CA PHE A 158 9.15 14.98 22.77
C PHE A 158 8.57 14.26 24.00
N LEU A 159 9.42 13.66 24.84
CA LEU A 159 8.98 13.00 26.06
C LEU A 159 8.27 13.97 27.01
N ARG A 160 8.83 15.17 27.23
CA ARG A 160 8.20 16.21 28.04
C ARG A 160 6.83 16.61 27.50
N LYS A 161 6.70 16.81 26.18
CA LYS A 161 5.41 17.13 25.54
C LYS A 161 4.42 15.98 25.66
N LEU A 162 4.89 14.73 25.51
CA LEU A 162 4.07 13.53 25.63
C LEU A 162 3.49 13.40 27.04
N LEU A 163 4.33 13.49 28.07
CA LEU A 163 3.90 13.42 29.48
C LEU A 163 2.91 14.54 29.82
N LYS A 164 3.18 15.78 29.38
CA LYS A 164 2.25 16.91 29.58
C LYS A 164 0.91 16.67 28.88
N ARG A 165 0.92 16.21 27.62
CA ARG A 165 -0.30 15.95 26.85
C ARG A 165 -1.15 14.85 27.48
N GLN A 166 -0.50 13.83 28.05
CA GLN A 166 -1.16 12.71 28.72
C GLN A 166 -1.55 13.01 30.17
N LYS A 167 -1.24 14.21 30.69
CA LYS A 167 -1.40 14.59 32.11
C LYS A 167 -0.65 13.66 33.08
N LEU A 168 0.48 13.11 32.63
CA LEU A 168 1.37 12.23 33.39
C LEU A 168 2.68 12.94 33.80
N ALA A 169 2.78 14.25 33.63
CA ALA A 169 3.96 15.00 34.02
C ALA A 169 3.91 15.34 35.51
N SER A 170 4.87 14.83 36.28
CA SER A 170 5.01 15.19 37.68
C SER A 170 5.66 16.57 37.88
N LYS A 171 5.62 17.05 39.13
CA LYS A 171 6.28 18.29 39.56
C LYS A 171 7.79 18.11 39.73
N ILE A 172 8.25 16.91 40.09
CA ILE A 172 9.67 16.58 40.18
C ILE A 172 10.20 16.23 38.78
N THR A 173 11.43 16.66 38.51
CA THR A 173 12.15 16.51 37.24
C THR A 173 13.55 15.95 37.50
N ILE A 174 14.07 15.19 36.53
CA ILE A 174 15.50 14.81 36.48
C ILE A 174 16.11 15.42 35.22
N GLY A 175 17.03 16.35 35.40
CA GLY A 175 17.44 17.28 34.36
C GLY A 175 16.22 17.96 33.73
N SER A 176 16.05 17.79 32.42
CA SER A 176 14.98 18.49 31.69
C SER A 176 13.67 17.71 31.57
N VAL A 177 13.57 16.50 32.15
CA VAL A 177 12.42 15.59 31.95
C VAL A 177 11.65 15.43 33.26
N PRO A 178 10.32 15.65 33.28
CA PRO A 178 9.51 15.37 34.46
C PRO A 178 9.40 13.88 34.70
N TYR A 179 9.30 13.50 35.96
CA TYR A 179 8.92 12.15 36.34
C TYR A 179 7.52 11.82 35.79
N VAL A 180 7.26 10.53 35.63
CA VAL A 180 5.88 10.06 35.44
C VAL A 180 5.13 10.33 36.74
N LEU A 181 3.92 10.87 36.63
CA LEU A 181 3.07 11.12 37.80
C LEU A 181 2.99 9.86 38.68
N ASP A 182 3.11 10.06 39.99
CA ASP A 182 3.11 9.02 41.04
C ASP A 182 4.32 8.05 41.06
N SER A 183 5.14 8.01 40.00
CA SER A 183 6.36 7.18 39.97
C SER A 183 7.47 7.64 40.93
N GLU A 184 7.34 8.82 41.52
CA GLU A 184 8.25 9.33 42.55
C GLU A 184 8.32 8.39 43.78
N MET A 185 7.25 7.64 44.03
CA MET A 185 7.15 6.68 45.13
C MET A 185 7.70 5.28 44.78
N GLU A 186 8.03 5.02 43.50
CA GLU A 186 8.48 3.70 43.01
C GLU A 186 9.99 3.49 43.11
N HIS A 187 10.69 4.37 43.82
CA HIS A 187 12.15 4.45 43.94
C HIS A 187 12.86 4.81 42.62
N THR A 188 13.95 5.58 42.73
CA THR A 188 14.82 5.92 41.59
C THR A 188 16.20 5.34 41.78
N LEU A 189 16.70 4.62 40.78
CA LEU A 189 18.07 4.15 40.72
C LEU A 189 18.90 5.05 39.78
N ILE A 190 19.86 5.81 40.35
CA ILE A 190 20.80 6.64 39.58
C ILE A 190 22.15 5.91 39.51
N VAL A 191 22.50 5.41 38.31
CA VAL A 191 23.73 4.64 38.07
C VAL A 191 24.61 5.33 37.04
N GLY A 192 25.92 5.31 37.26
CA GLY A 192 26.93 5.88 36.37
C GLY A 192 28.32 5.82 36.99
N THR A 193 29.38 5.96 36.18
CA THR A 193 30.77 5.96 36.68
C THR A 193 31.09 7.26 37.44
N THR A 194 32.27 7.32 38.08
CA THR A 194 32.75 8.53 38.76
C THR A 194 32.84 9.69 37.77
N GLY A 195 32.31 10.86 38.15
CA GLY A 195 32.28 12.04 37.28
C GLY A 195 31.08 12.16 36.33
N CYS A 196 30.20 11.15 36.21
CA CYS A 196 29.01 11.23 35.33
C CYS A 196 27.87 12.14 35.82
N GLY A 197 28.05 12.87 36.93
CA GLY A 197 27.05 13.81 37.43
C GLY A 197 25.96 13.22 38.34
N LYS A 198 26.16 12.02 38.93
CA LYS A 198 25.20 11.43 39.89
C LYS A 198 24.87 12.37 41.04
N THR A 199 25.90 12.95 41.66
CA THR A 199 25.74 13.94 42.75
C THR A 199 25.00 15.17 42.28
N ASN A 200 25.24 15.62 41.04
CA ASN A 200 24.52 16.77 40.47
C ASN A 200 23.03 16.48 40.30
N ALA A 201 22.67 15.27 39.82
CA ALA A 201 21.28 14.84 39.73
C ALA A 201 20.62 14.76 41.13
N MET A 202 21.34 14.26 42.14
CA MET A 202 20.83 14.26 43.53
C MET A 202 20.63 15.67 44.09
N ASN A 203 21.57 16.59 43.85
CA ASN A 203 21.45 18.00 44.25
C ASN A 203 20.21 18.66 43.63
N GLU A 204 19.97 18.43 42.33
CA GLU A 204 18.81 18.94 41.62
C GLU A 204 17.49 18.41 42.21
N LEU A 205 17.45 17.13 42.59
CA LEU A 205 16.28 16.53 43.25
C LEU A 205 16.07 17.11 44.66
N LEU A 206 17.12 17.27 45.46
CA LEU A 206 17.01 17.83 46.82
C LEU A 206 16.49 19.26 46.81
N LEU A 207 16.95 20.10 45.86
CA LEU A 207 16.44 21.45 45.67
C LEU A 207 14.93 21.44 45.38
N GLN A 208 14.49 20.54 44.50
CA GLN A 208 13.07 20.42 44.14
C GLN A 208 12.22 19.91 45.30
N ILE A 209 12.72 18.93 46.08
CA ILE A 209 12.04 18.42 47.27
C ILE A 209 11.85 19.55 48.28
N ARG A 210 12.91 20.31 48.58
CA ARG A 210 12.85 21.45 49.51
C ARG A 210 11.91 22.54 49.00
N ALA A 211 11.97 22.90 47.71
CA ALA A 211 11.08 23.90 47.12
C ALA A 211 9.59 23.50 47.21
N GLN A 212 9.30 22.21 47.31
CA GLN A 212 7.95 21.68 47.50
C GLN A 212 7.59 21.43 48.98
N ASN A 213 8.40 21.89 49.93
CA ASN A 213 8.29 21.62 51.38
C ASN A 213 8.28 20.12 51.71
N GLY A 214 8.92 19.31 50.87
CA GLY A 214 9.14 17.89 51.12
C GLY A 214 10.22 17.66 52.15
N LYS A 215 10.23 16.46 52.75
CA LYS A 215 11.25 16.02 53.71
C LYS A 215 12.15 15.00 53.04
N ALA A 216 13.45 15.09 53.30
CA ALA A 216 14.43 14.12 52.83
C ALA A 216 15.28 13.64 54.01
N VAL A 217 15.61 12.36 54.02
CA VAL A 217 16.66 11.80 54.88
C VAL A 217 17.84 11.48 53.98
N VAL A 218 18.97 12.13 54.22
CA VAL A 218 20.16 12.02 53.39
C VAL A 218 21.25 11.30 54.17
N VAL A 219 21.75 10.21 53.60
CA VAL A 219 22.94 9.53 54.12
C VAL A 219 24.15 10.14 53.45
N ASP A 220 24.83 11.04 54.16
CA ASP A 220 26.00 11.75 53.63
C ASP A 220 27.28 11.23 54.26
N THR A 221 28.02 10.41 53.51
CA THR A 221 29.30 9.85 53.96
C THR A 221 30.47 10.81 53.79
N THR A 222 30.28 11.93 53.08
CA THR A 222 31.35 12.87 52.70
C THR A 222 31.24 14.24 53.37
N GLY A 223 30.05 14.57 53.91
CA GLY A 223 29.72 15.89 54.42
C GLY A 223 29.35 16.91 53.33
N SER A 224 29.38 16.53 52.04
CA SER A 224 29.13 17.46 50.93
C SER A 224 27.67 17.93 50.84
N PHE A 225 26.70 17.13 51.24
CA PHE A 225 25.30 17.55 51.26
C PHE A 225 25.01 18.41 52.48
N VAL A 226 25.62 18.09 53.62
CA VAL A 226 25.54 18.95 54.81
C VAL A 226 26.08 20.35 54.49
N ASP A 227 27.27 20.44 53.89
CA ASP A 227 27.88 21.73 53.51
C ASP A 227 27.00 22.56 52.55
N ASN A 228 26.35 21.90 51.58
CA ASN A 228 25.55 22.59 50.56
C ASN A 228 24.10 22.90 50.96
N PHE A 229 23.49 22.12 51.85
CA PHE A 229 22.04 22.16 52.10
C PHE A 229 21.62 22.32 53.56
N TYR A 230 22.51 22.12 54.53
CA TYR A 230 22.10 22.14 55.93
C TYR A 230 21.65 23.53 56.39
N ASP A 231 20.45 23.59 56.97
CA ASP A 231 19.95 24.76 57.70
C ASP A 231 19.81 24.41 59.20
N PRO A 232 20.58 25.03 60.10
CA PRO A 232 20.51 24.74 61.53
C PRO A 232 19.17 25.08 62.18
N GLN A 233 18.32 25.89 61.54
CA GLN A 233 17.00 26.23 62.06
C GLN A 233 15.95 25.15 61.77
N THR A 234 16.14 24.36 60.72
CA THR A 234 15.11 23.40 60.24
C THR A 234 15.58 21.97 60.17
N ASP A 235 16.88 21.72 60.04
CA ASP A 235 17.43 20.41 59.74
C ASP A 235 18.13 19.78 60.96
N ILE A 236 18.15 18.45 60.99
CA ILE A 236 18.72 17.66 62.09
C ILE A 236 19.88 16.83 61.56
N ILE A 237 21.03 16.90 62.24
CA ILE A 237 22.18 16.03 61.98
C ILE A 237 22.16 14.88 62.99
N LEU A 238 22.23 13.65 62.49
CA LEU A 238 22.42 12.44 63.27
C LEU A 238 23.84 11.94 63.06
N ASN A 239 24.77 12.40 63.89
CA ASN A 239 26.18 12.01 63.86
C ASN A 239 26.66 11.76 65.31
N PRO A 240 26.96 10.51 65.70
CA PRO A 240 27.32 10.15 67.08
C PRO A 240 28.66 10.73 67.56
#